data_AF-A0A6S6SRD9-F1
#
_entry.id   AF-A0A6S6SRD9-F1
#
_cell.length_a   1.000
_cell.length_b   1.000
_cell.length_c   1.000
_cell.angle_alpha   90.00
_cell.angle_beta   90.00
_cell.angle_gamma   90.00
#
_symmetry.space_group_name_H-M   'P 1'
#
loop_
_entity.id
_entity.type
_entity.pdbx_description
1 polymer ?
#
loop_
_entity_poly.entity_id
_entity_poly.type
_entity_poly.pdbx_seq_one_letter_code
_entity_poly.pdbx_strand_id
1 'polypeptide(L)'
;MRYTEKQIEKYQRQRYITFLEKVTKNLFKMFRDEETTQEQFLKKFKELKKKLNEQVEIQLNSEYHHQMKTYIDRLSLEVEQEFILDDIREANMTLLNRLQKLKNGTSYKKDKHKNKSKNQDWG
;
A
#
# COMPACT_ATOMS: atom_id res chain seq x y z
N MET A 1 -3.82 -4.04 32.75
CA MET A 1 -4.72 -4.72 31.79
C MET A 1 -3.86 -5.32 30.68
N ARG A 2 -3.88 -6.63 30.44
CA ARG A 2 -3.13 -7.26 29.33
C ARG A 2 -4.01 -7.28 28.08
N TYR A 3 -3.45 -6.90 26.93
CA TYR A 3 -4.15 -6.99 25.66
C TYR A 3 -4.39 -8.45 25.29
N THR A 4 -5.53 -8.72 24.66
CA THR A 4 -5.83 -10.03 24.07
C THR A 4 -4.99 -10.24 22.81
N GLU A 5 -4.74 -11.50 22.46
CA GLU A 5 -4.03 -11.86 21.22
C GLU A 5 -4.69 -11.24 19.98
N LYS A 6 -6.02 -11.26 19.91
CA LYS A 6 -6.79 -10.61 18.83
C LYS A 6 -6.53 -9.11 18.72
N GLN A 7 -6.36 -8.41 19.85
CA GLN A 7 -6.02 -6.99 19.86
C GLN A 7 -4.59 -6.74 19.38
N ILE A 8 -3.64 -7.59 19.80
CA ILE A 8 -2.24 -7.53 19.37
C ILE A 8 -2.13 -7.77 17.86
N GLU A 9 -2.78 -8.82 17.36
CA GLU A 9 -2.81 -9.17 15.94
C GLU A 9 -3.47 -8.06 15.10
N LYS A 10 -4.60 -7.51 15.56
CA LYS A 10 -5.25 -6.37 14.89
C LYS A 10 -4.31 -5.16 14.81
N TYR A 11 -3.60 -4.84 15.89
CA TYR A 11 -2.64 -3.75 15.94
C TYR A 11 -1.47 -4.00 14.97
N GLN A 12 -0.88 -5.19 14.99
CA GLN A 12 0.20 -5.58 14.07
C GLN A 12 -0.24 -5.48 12.61
N ARG A 13 -1.44 -5.97 12.28
CA ARG A 13 -2.02 -5.88 10.93
C ARG A 13 -2.17 -4.44 10.48
N GLN A 14 -2.74 -3.59 11.32
CA GLN A 14 -2.92 -2.19 11.00
C GLN A 14 -1.58 -1.50 10.80
N ARG A 15 -0.60 -1.77 11.66
CA ARG A 15 0.76 -1.23 11.56
C ARG A 15 1.43 -1.68 10.25
N TYR A 16 1.33 -2.95 9.90
CA TYR A 16 1.87 -3.49 8.64
C TYR A 16 1.23 -2.81 7.41
N ILE A 17 -0.10 -2.68 7.38
CA ILE A 17 -0.83 -1.98 6.31
C ILE A 17 -0.36 -0.51 6.21
N THR A 18 -0.24 0.18 7.34
CA THR A 18 0.24 1.58 7.36
C THR A 18 1.66 1.70 6.80
N PHE A 19 2.53 0.72 7.06
CA PHE A 19 3.86 0.68 6.45
C PHE A 19 3.79 0.44 4.93
N LEU A 20 2.97 -0.50 4.46
CA LEU A 20 2.76 -0.70 3.01
C LEU A 20 2.31 0.59 2.32
N GLU A 21 1.31 1.29 2.88
CA GLU A 21 0.84 2.56 2.34
C GLU A 21 1.91 3.67 2.37
N LYS A 22 2.76 3.67 3.39
CA LYS A 22 3.89 4.62 3.48
C LYS A 22 4.89 4.36 2.37
N VAL A 23 5.23 3.10 2.09
CA VAL A 23 6.15 2.76 0.99
C VAL A 23 5.57 3.21 -0.34
N THR A 24 4.34 2.82 -0.68
CA THR A 24 3.73 3.15 -1.97
C THR A 24 3.54 4.66 -2.18
N LYS A 25 3.22 5.42 -1.13
CA LYS A 25 3.18 6.90 -1.20
C LYS A 25 4.55 7.52 -1.48
N ASN A 26 5.62 7.01 -0.86
CA ASN A 26 6.97 7.50 -1.14
C ASN A 26 7.40 7.15 -2.57
N LEU A 27 7.11 5.94 -3.03
CA LEU A 27 7.36 5.53 -4.41
C LEU A 27 6.65 6.45 -5.41
N PHE A 28 5.36 6.73 -5.19
CA PHE A 28 4.61 7.66 -6.04
C PHE A 28 5.24 9.06 -6.09
N LYS A 29 5.67 9.57 -4.93
CA LYS A 29 6.35 10.88 -4.86
C LYS A 29 7.66 10.85 -5.65
N MET A 30 8.51 9.85 -5.42
CA MET A 30 9.84 9.75 -6.04
C MET A 30 9.75 9.55 -7.55
N PHE A 31 8.85 8.67 -8.03
CA PHE A 31 8.69 8.44 -9.47
C PHE A 31 8.11 9.65 -10.23
N ARG A 32 7.31 10.48 -9.55
CA ARG A 32 6.76 11.71 -10.14
C ARG A 32 7.75 12.87 -10.14
N ASP A 33 8.72 12.86 -9.24
CA ASP A 33 9.70 13.93 -9.07
C ASP A 33 10.89 13.69 -9.99
N GLU A 34 11.01 14.52 -11.04
CA GLU A 34 12.07 14.46 -12.05
C GLU A 34 13.46 14.72 -11.46
N GLU A 35 13.52 15.46 -10.34
CA GLU A 35 14.78 15.76 -9.64
C GLU A 35 15.27 14.60 -8.76
N THR A 36 14.44 13.57 -8.55
CA THR A 36 14.86 12.41 -7.75
C THR A 36 15.92 11.61 -8.51
N THR A 37 17.13 11.55 -7.97
CA THR A 37 18.20 10.73 -8.57
C THR A 37 18.03 9.24 -8.24
N GLN A 38 18.63 8.37 -9.04
CA GLN A 38 18.66 6.92 -8.79
C GLN A 38 19.25 6.57 -7.42
N GLU A 39 20.29 7.27 -6.99
CA GLU A 39 20.90 7.08 -5.67
C GLU A 39 19.92 7.44 -4.54
N GLN A 40 19.28 8.61 -4.63
CA GLN A 40 18.28 9.06 -3.66
C GLN A 40 17.12 8.09 -3.56
N PHE A 41 16.61 7.63 -4.71
CA PHE A 41 15.57 6.63 -4.81
C PHE A 41 15.99 5.32 -4.12
N LEU A 42 17.15 4.76 -4.47
CA LEU A 42 17.63 3.50 -3.92
C LEU A 42 17.86 3.58 -2.42
N LYS A 43 18.51 4.64 -1.94
CA LYS A 43 18.72 4.87 -0.51
C LYS A 43 17.39 4.88 0.23
N LYS A 44 16.43 5.67 -0.24
CA LYS A 44 15.14 5.81 0.41
C LYS A 44 14.32 4.53 0.36
N PHE A 45 14.31 3.86 -0.79
CA PHE A 45 13.56 2.62 -0.98
C PHE A 45 14.12 1.49 -0.12
N LYS A 46 15.45 1.33 -0.06
CA LYS A 46 16.10 0.34 0.82
C LYS A 46 15.79 0.59 2.30
N GLU A 47 15.83 1.84 2.76
CA GLU A 47 15.45 2.18 4.13
C GLU A 47 13.99 1.83 4.44
N LEU A 48 13.07 2.10 3.50
CA LEU A 48 11.65 1.79 3.64
C LEU A 48 11.40 0.28 3.62
N LYS A 49 12.04 -0.45 2.70
CA LYS A 49 11.91 -1.91 2.57
C LYS A 49 12.47 -2.63 3.80
N LYS A 50 13.61 -2.19 4.33
CA LYS A 50 14.15 -2.70 5.60
C LYS A 50 13.14 -2.57 6.74
N LYS A 51 12.57 -1.38 6.93
CA LYS A 51 11.53 -1.15 7.96
C LYS A 51 10.27 -1.98 7.74
N LEU A 52 9.89 -2.23 6.49
CA LEU A 52 8.77 -3.11 6.17
C LEU A 52 9.08 -4.57 6.53
N ASN A 53 10.29 -5.04 6.23
CA ASN A 53 10.73 -6.41 6.53
C ASN A 53 10.91 -6.66 8.04
N GLU A 54 11.15 -5.62 8.84
CA GLU A 54 11.16 -5.69 10.31
C GLU A 54 9.76 -5.85 10.94
N GLN A 55 8.68 -5.68 10.15
CA GLN A 55 7.33 -5.87 10.65
C GLN A 55 6.98 -7.36 10.72
N VAL A 56 6.16 -7.74 11.70
CA VAL A 56 5.63 -9.10 11.81
C VAL A 56 4.83 -9.42 10.55
N GLU A 57 5.19 -10.52 9.88
CA GLU A 57 4.44 -11.03 8.75
C GLU A 57 3.04 -11.43 9.21
N ILE A 58 2.03 -10.91 8.52
CA ILE A 58 0.64 -11.08 8.91
C ILE A 58 -0.24 -11.23 7.69
N GLN A 59 -1.28 -12.05 7.84
CA GLN A 59 -2.26 -12.24 6.79
C GLN A 59 -3.00 -10.93 6.51
N LEU A 60 -2.93 -10.53 5.25
CA LEU A 60 -3.71 -9.44 4.67
C LEU A 60 -5.07 -9.99 4.25
N ASN A 61 -6.13 -9.20 4.46
CA ASN A 61 -7.51 -9.65 4.20
C ASN A 61 -8.17 -8.92 3.01
N SER A 62 -7.42 -8.07 2.31
CA SER A 62 -7.92 -7.27 1.19
C SER A 62 -7.00 -7.43 -0.01
N GLU A 63 -7.61 -7.61 -1.18
CA GLU A 63 -6.90 -7.66 -2.46
C GLU A 63 -5.99 -6.44 -2.65
N TYR A 64 -6.46 -5.25 -2.27
CA TYR A 64 -5.65 -4.03 -2.33
C TYR A 64 -4.34 -4.15 -1.54
N HIS A 65 -4.40 -4.70 -0.32
CA HIS A 65 -3.19 -4.86 0.49
C HIS A 65 -2.26 -5.92 -0.10
N HIS A 66 -2.79 -7.03 -0.62
CA HIS A 66 -2.00 -8.05 -1.31
C HIS A 66 -1.31 -7.49 -2.56
N GLN A 67 -2.02 -6.71 -3.37
CA GLN A 67 -1.47 -6.09 -4.56
C GLN A 67 -0.39 -5.07 -4.21
N MET A 68 -0.55 -4.29 -3.13
CA MET A 68 0.52 -3.41 -2.64
C MET A 68 1.78 -4.18 -2.24
N LYS A 69 1.64 -5.25 -1.45
CA LYS A 69 2.78 -6.08 -1.04
C LYS A 69 3.49 -6.68 -2.26
N THR A 70 2.71 -7.28 -3.16
CA THR A 70 3.21 -7.91 -4.40
C THR A 70 3.96 -6.91 -5.27
N TYR A 71 3.43 -5.70 -5.42
CA TYR A 71 4.09 -4.62 -6.16
C TYR A 71 5.43 -4.24 -5.52
N ILE A 72 5.47 -4.03 -4.20
CA ILE A 72 6.71 -3.67 -3.49
C ILE A 72 7.75 -4.79 -3.64
N ASP A 73 7.34 -6.05 -3.53
CA ASP A 73 8.24 -7.20 -3.65
C ASP A 73 8.79 -7.32 -5.09
N ARG A 74 7.95 -7.11 -6.12
CA ARG A 74 8.39 -7.08 -7.52
C ARG A 74 9.37 -5.95 -7.81
N LEU A 75 9.05 -4.73 -7.36
CA LEU A 75 9.94 -3.59 -7.52
C LEU A 75 11.28 -3.84 -6.80
N SER A 76 11.27 -4.51 -5.64
CA SER A 76 12.50 -4.91 -4.94
C SER A 76 13.41 -5.75 -5.82
N LEU A 77 12.85 -6.73 -6.54
CA LEU A 77 13.61 -7.58 -7.46
C LEU A 77 14.10 -6.81 -8.69
N GLU A 78 13.27 -5.91 -9.23
CA GLU A 78 13.62 -5.06 -10.38
C GLU A 78 14.81 -4.15 -10.05
N VAL A 79 14.83 -3.54 -8.86
CA VAL A 79 15.90 -2.61 -8.47
C VAL A 79 17.16 -3.29 -7.91
N GLU A 80 17.10 -4.61 -7.67
CA GLU A 80 18.26 -5.45 -7.37
C GLU A 80 19.05 -5.79 -8.64
N GLN A 81 18.39 -5.74 -9.81
CA GLN A 81 19.03 -5.86 -11.11
C GLN A 81 19.57 -4.50 -11.58
N GLU A 82 20.32 -4.50 -12.68
CA GLU A 82 20.70 -3.26 -13.34
C GLU A 82 19.46 -2.60 -13.92
N PHE A 83 19.20 -1.35 -13.52
CA PHE A 83 18.05 -0.57 -13.98
C PHE A 83 18.45 0.90 -14.10
N ILE A 84 17.70 1.62 -14.93
CA ILE A 84 17.74 3.07 -15.05
C ILE A 84 16.43 3.59 -14.47
N LEU A 85 16.51 4.49 -13.48
CA LEU A 85 15.32 4.99 -12.78
C LEU A 85 14.30 5.58 -13.75
N ASP A 86 14.74 6.38 -14.72
CA ASP A 86 13.87 7.08 -15.64
C ASP A 86 13.09 6.14 -16.56
N ASP A 87 13.70 5.03 -16.97
CA ASP A 87 13.08 4.01 -17.82
C ASP A 87 11.91 3.30 -17.11
N ILE A 88 11.98 3.18 -15.78
CA ILE A 88 10.97 2.46 -15.00
C ILE A 88 9.87 3.37 -14.44
N ARG A 89 10.01 4.70 -14.52
CA ARG A 89 9.09 5.68 -13.91
C ARG A 89 7.66 5.55 -14.41
N GLU A 90 7.47 5.59 -15.72
CA GLU A 90 6.12 5.61 -16.31
C GLU A 90 5.35 4.31 -16.03
N ALA A 91 6.02 3.17 -16.20
CA ALA A 91 5.46 1.86 -15.91
C ALA A 91 5.06 1.75 -14.42
N ASN A 92 5.95 2.14 -13.51
CA ASN A 92 5.67 2.09 -12.07
C ASN A 92 4.59 3.09 -11.64
N MET A 93 4.55 4.29 -12.23
CA MET A 93 3.45 5.25 -12.01
C MET A 93 2.11 4.69 -12.45
N THR A 94 2.05 3.99 -13.59
CA THR A 94 0.84 3.31 -14.05
C THR A 94 0.38 2.23 -13.07
N LEU A 95 1.31 1.42 -12.54
CA LEU A 95 1.01 0.40 -11.54
C LEU A 95 0.49 1.02 -10.23
N LEU A 96 1.14 2.08 -9.73
CA LEU A 96 0.71 2.80 -8.54
C LEU A 96 -0.67 3.44 -8.70
N ASN A 97 -0.97 4.00 -9.88
CA ASN A 97 -2.29 4.53 -10.19
C ASN A 97 -3.37 3.43 -10.20
N ARG A 98 -3.06 2.24 -10.69
CA ARG A 98 -3.97 1.07 -10.62
C ARG A 98 -4.25 0.67 -9.17
N LEU A 99 -3.23 0.67 -8.30
CA LEU A 99 -3.41 0.41 -6.87
C LEU A 99 -4.35 1.44 -6.21
N GLN A 100 -4.21 2.73 -6.55
CA GLN A 100 -5.11 3.77 -6.05
C GLN A 100 -6.55 3.57 -6.53
N LYS A 101 -6.75 3.19 -7.79
CA LYS A 101 -8.09 2.84 -8.33
C LYS A 101 -8.70 1.66 -7.57
N LEU A 102 -7.91 0.61 -7.29
CA LEU A 102 -8.36 -0.54 -6.52
C LEU A 102 -8.78 -0.16 -5.10
N LYS A 103 -8.00 0.71 -4.42
CA LYS A 103 -8.37 1.27 -3.11
C LYS A 103 -9.73 1.96 -3.17
N ASN A 104 -9.93 2.85 -4.14
CA ASN A 104 -11.16 3.64 -4.26
C ASN A 104 -12.38 2.80 -4.65
N GLY A 105 -12.19 1.76 -5.47
CA GLY A 105 -13.25 0.83 -5.86
C GLY A 105 -13.86 0.05 -4.70
N THR A 106 -13.06 -0.29 -3.68
CA THR A 106 -13.55 -0.99 -2.48
C THR A 106 -14.35 -0.09 -1.53
N SER A 107 -14.11 1.23 -1.53
CA SER A 107 -14.88 2.20 -0.75
C SER A 107 -16.22 2.57 -1.40
N TYR A 108 -16.26 2.69 -2.73
CA TYR A 108 -17.44 3.20 -3.47
C TYR A 108 -18.73 2.38 -3.27
N LYS A 109 -18.63 1.06 -3.02
CA LYS A 109 -19.81 0.21 -2.79
C LYS A 109 -20.39 0.29 -1.37
N LYS A 110 -19.65 0.82 -0.38
CA LYS A 110 -20.06 0.80 1.03
C LYS A 110 -21.08 1.87 1.40
N ASP A 111 -21.09 3.00 0.68
CA ASP A 111 -21.96 4.15 1.03
C ASP A 111 -23.32 4.13 0.33
N LYS A 112 -23.43 3.55 -0.88
CA LYS A 112 -24.70 3.56 -1.64
C LYS A 112 -25.82 2.69 -1.05
N HIS A 113 -25.49 1.77 -0.14
CA HIS A 113 -26.47 0.81 0.44
C HIS A 113 -26.71 0.97 1.95
N LYS A 114 -26.11 1.96 2.64
CA LYS A 114 -26.30 2.11 4.09
C LYS A 114 -27.57 2.88 4.52
N ASN A 115 -28.23 3.59 3.60
CA ASN A 115 -29.35 4.48 3.95
C ASN A 115 -30.73 4.04 3.40
N LYS A 116 -30.93 2.76 3.02
CA LYS A 116 -32.21 2.29 2.45
C LYS A 116 -33.06 1.39 3.34
N SER A 117 -32.85 1.37 4.66
CA SER A 117 -33.70 0.58 5.57
C SER A 117 -34.01 1.26 6.89
N LYS A 118 -34.45 2.52 6.90
CA LYS A 118 -35.19 3.08 8.04
C LYS A 118 -36.27 4.03 7.51
N ASN A 119 -37.49 3.85 8.02
CA ASN A 119 -38.74 4.56 7.74
C ASN A 119 -39.45 4.23 6.43
N GLN A 120 -40.32 3.20 6.48
CA GLN A 120 -41.75 3.37 6.23
C GLN A 120 -42.51 2.31 7.05
N ASP A 121 -42.83 2.66 8.29
CA ASP A 121 -43.95 2.05 9.02
C ASP A 121 -44.90 3.23 9.29
N TRP A 122 -45.95 3.31 8.47
CA TRP A 122 -47.04 4.27 8.64
C TRP A 122 -48.16 3.55 9.36
N GLY A 123 -48.23 3.76 10.68
CA GLY A 123 -49.42 3.53 11.51
C GLY A 123 -49.92 4.87 12.03
#